data_AF-A0AAD4R724-F1
#
_entry.id   AF-A0AAD4R724-F1
#
_cell.length_a   1.000
_cell.length_b   1.000
_cell.length_c   1.000
_cell.angle_alpha   90.00
_cell.angle_beta   90.00
_cell.angle_gamma   90.00
#
_symmetry.space_group_name_H-M   'P 1'
#
loop_
_entity.id
_entity.type
_entity.pdbx_description
1 polymer ?
#
loop_
_entity_poly.entity_id
_entity_poly.type
_entity_poly.pdbx_seq_one_letter_code
_entity_poly.pdbx_strand_id
1 'polypeptide(L)'
;MASSASNESVSTAIELVESSPDKERHEDLASRWKASEDRISKIEQALQDLNVKDGSEEEGRFEIMAELLDKACQAFEVYDEHKTKKIPYEDRLILESSLLELVDNAFERIENICRNFSELLGNHDGIVKERDELRYEIRFCDVRFYEIHERFLKSYLGLPW
;
A
#
# COMPACT_ATOMS: atom_id res chain seq x y z
N MET A 1 15.25 -52.36 15.13
CA MET A 1 14.39 -51.76 14.10
C MET A 1 13.62 -50.54 14.67
N ALA A 2 14.30 -49.58 15.30
CA ALA A 2 13.66 -48.45 16.01
C ALA A 2 14.09 -47.06 15.48
N SER A 3 14.70 -47.00 14.30
CA SER A 3 15.30 -45.77 13.73
C SER A 3 14.50 -45.16 12.58
N SER A 4 13.49 -45.86 12.04
CA SER A 4 12.70 -45.39 10.89
C SER A 4 11.47 -44.58 11.31
N ALA A 5 10.80 -44.98 12.41
CA ALA A 5 9.58 -44.32 12.89
C ALA A 5 9.81 -42.90 13.46
N SER A 6 11.00 -42.62 13.98
CA SER A 6 11.38 -41.28 14.49
C SER A 6 11.72 -40.30 13.37
N ASN A 7 12.15 -40.78 12.20
CA ASN A 7 12.47 -39.92 11.06
C ASN A 7 11.22 -39.54 10.24
N GLU A 8 10.26 -40.46 10.10
CA GLU A 8 8.97 -40.15 9.45
C GLU A 8 8.16 -39.11 10.25
N SER A 9 8.09 -39.25 11.57
CA SER A 9 7.36 -38.32 12.44
C SER A 9 7.95 -36.90 12.49
N VAL A 10 9.28 -36.78 12.37
CA VAL A 10 9.96 -35.48 12.26
C VAL A 10 9.80 -34.90 10.84
N SER A 11 9.85 -35.73 9.80
CA SER A 11 9.61 -35.30 8.41
C SER A 11 8.19 -34.78 8.20
N THR A 12 7.17 -35.47 8.76
CA THR A 12 5.77 -35.04 8.66
C THR A 12 5.49 -33.77 9.48
N ALA A 13 6.16 -33.59 10.62
CA ALA A 13 6.06 -32.35 11.41
C ALA A 13 6.73 -31.15 10.70
N ILE A 14 7.82 -31.38 9.96
CA ILE A 14 8.49 -30.35 9.14
C ILE A 14 7.64 -30.00 7.91
N GLU A 15 7.05 -30.99 7.23
CA GLU A 15 6.14 -30.76 6.08
C GLU A 15 4.83 -30.04 6.49
N LEU A 16 4.31 -30.28 7.70
CA LEU A 16 3.15 -29.55 8.25
C LEU A 16 3.49 -28.11 8.67
N VAL A 17 4.74 -27.83 9.05
CA VAL A 17 5.21 -26.47 9.34
C VAL A 17 5.51 -25.71 8.04
N GLU A 18 5.93 -26.40 6.99
CA GLU A 18 6.21 -25.81 5.66
C GLU A 18 4.95 -25.55 4.81
N SER A 19 3.79 -26.09 5.21
CA SER A 19 2.46 -25.87 4.62
C SER A 19 1.50 -25.14 5.57
N SER A 20 2.04 -24.32 6.48
CA SER A 20 1.21 -23.49 7.36
C SER A 20 0.41 -22.45 6.55
N PRO A 21 -0.89 -22.23 6.85
CA PRO A 21 -1.70 -21.14 6.31
C PRO A 21 -1.03 -19.77 6.39
N ASP A 22 -0.12 -19.59 7.35
CA ASP A 22 0.64 -18.36 7.55
C ASP A 22 1.68 -18.15 6.43
N LYS A 23 2.29 -19.21 5.91
CA LYS A 23 3.24 -19.10 4.80
C LYS A 23 2.53 -18.67 3.50
N GLU A 24 1.39 -19.28 3.22
CA GLU A 24 0.55 -18.93 2.06
C GLU A 24 0.07 -17.46 2.13
N ARG A 25 -0.37 -17.00 3.31
CA ARG A 25 -0.76 -15.59 3.54
C ARG A 25 0.41 -14.62 3.35
N HIS A 26 1.60 -14.99 3.81
CA HIS A 26 2.78 -14.14 3.66
C HIS A 26 3.25 -14.07 2.20
N GLU A 27 3.20 -15.17 1.46
CA GLU A 27 3.50 -15.22 0.03
C GLU A 27 2.48 -14.41 -0.79
N ASP A 28 1.19 -14.52 -0.48
CA ASP A 28 0.13 -13.69 -1.07
C ASP A 28 0.39 -12.20 -0.85
N LEU A 29 0.61 -11.79 0.40
CA LEU A 29 0.85 -10.39 0.74
C LEU A 29 2.10 -9.83 0.05
N ALA A 30 3.19 -10.61 0.02
CA ALA A 30 4.41 -10.22 -0.70
C ALA A 30 4.17 -10.06 -2.21
N SER A 31 3.34 -10.93 -2.81
CA SER A 31 2.99 -10.83 -4.22
C SER A 31 2.20 -9.55 -4.54
N ARG A 32 1.28 -9.15 -3.66
CA ARG A 32 0.50 -7.92 -3.82
C ARG A 32 1.34 -6.65 -3.64
N TRP A 33 2.29 -6.67 -2.71
CA TRP A 33 3.28 -5.59 -2.59
C TRP A 33 4.10 -5.43 -3.86
N LYS A 34 4.57 -6.54 -4.44
CA LYS A 34 5.31 -6.51 -5.69
C LYS A 34 4.45 -5.98 -6.85
N ALA A 35 3.21 -6.43 -6.94
CA ALA A 35 2.27 -5.93 -7.94
C ALA A 35 2.02 -4.42 -7.78
N SER A 36 1.96 -3.92 -6.55
CA SER A 36 1.79 -2.49 -6.27
C SER A 36 3.04 -1.69 -6.67
N GLU A 37 4.24 -2.19 -6.36
CA GLU A 37 5.49 -1.57 -6.81
C GLU A 37 5.54 -1.46 -8.34
N ASP A 38 5.14 -2.51 -9.05
CA ASP A 38 5.11 -2.53 -10.51
C ASP A 38 4.02 -1.58 -11.09
N ARG A 39 2.97 -1.24 -10.32
CA ARG A 39 1.93 -0.27 -10.71
C ARG A 39 2.45 1.17 -10.72
N ILE A 40 3.44 1.53 -9.89
CA ILE A 40 3.95 2.91 -9.77
C ILE A 40 4.31 3.47 -11.15
N SER A 41 5.17 2.76 -11.89
CA SER A 41 5.61 3.18 -13.22
C SER A 41 4.48 3.40 -14.22
N LYS A 42 3.39 2.63 -14.10
CA LYS A 42 2.21 2.76 -14.96
C LYS A 42 1.40 4.00 -14.61
N ILE A 43 1.28 4.32 -13.33
CA ILE A 43 0.58 5.51 -12.84
C ILE A 43 1.38 6.76 -13.21
N GLU A 44 2.70 6.74 -13.02
CA GLU A 44 3.59 7.82 -13.45
C GLU A 44 3.44 8.10 -14.95
N GLN A 45 3.44 7.06 -15.78
CA GLN A 45 3.22 7.21 -17.21
C GLN A 45 1.83 7.78 -17.51
N ALA A 46 0.78 7.28 -16.86
CA ALA A 46 -0.58 7.78 -17.06
C ALA A 46 -0.72 9.26 -16.68
N LEU A 47 -0.03 9.71 -15.62
CA LEU A 47 0.03 11.12 -15.24
C LEU A 47 0.76 11.96 -16.28
N GLN A 48 1.91 11.48 -16.79
CA GLN A 48 2.66 12.16 -17.86
C GLN A 48 1.84 12.29 -19.16
N ASP A 49 1.06 11.27 -19.49
CA ASP A 49 0.23 11.24 -20.71
C ASP A 49 -0.92 12.26 -20.69
N LEU A 50 -1.25 12.84 -19.52
CA LEU A 50 -2.27 13.90 -19.42
C LEU A 50 -1.86 15.18 -20.17
N ASN A 51 -0.55 15.43 -20.34
CA ASN A 51 0.02 16.55 -21.09
C ASN A 51 -0.69 17.89 -20.77
N VAL A 52 -0.78 18.21 -19.48
CA VAL A 52 -1.45 19.40 -18.96
C VAL A 52 -0.70 20.68 -19.35
N LYS A 53 -1.44 21.78 -19.50
CA LYS A 53 -0.87 23.07 -19.86
C LYS A 53 -0.44 23.84 -18.61
N ASP A 54 0.75 24.42 -18.63
CA ASP A 54 1.24 25.29 -17.56
C ASP A 54 0.25 26.44 -17.26
N GLY A 55 0.01 26.68 -15.97
CA GLY A 55 -0.92 27.66 -15.42
C GLY A 55 -2.40 27.29 -15.57
N SER A 56 -2.73 26.06 -15.96
CA SER A 56 -4.12 25.60 -16.11
C SER A 56 -4.70 25.04 -14.81
N GLU A 57 -6.03 24.91 -14.73
CA GLU A 57 -6.66 24.28 -13.58
C GLU A 57 -6.37 22.76 -13.55
N GLU A 58 -6.16 22.19 -14.73
CA GLU A 58 -5.75 20.82 -14.97
C GLU A 58 -4.34 20.52 -14.43
N GLU A 59 -3.41 21.46 -14.58
CA GLU A 59 -2.08 21.37 -13.94
C GLU A 59 -2.24 21.25 -12.42
N GLY A 60 -3.07 22.09 -11.81
CA GLY A 60 -3.35 22.03 -10.38
C GLY A 60 -4.06 20.76 -9.91
N ARG A 61 -4.64 19.96 -10.80
CA ARG A 61 -5.16 18.59 -10.50
C ARG A 61 -4.03 17.58 -10.61
N PHE A 62 -3.25 17.66 -11.69
CA PHE A 62 -2.07 16.82 -11.91
C PHE A 62 -1.09 16.91 -10.75
N GLU A 63 -0.76 18.11 -10.27
CA GLU A 63 0.18 18.32 -9.17
C GLU A 63 -0.27 17.61 -7.88
N ILE A 64 -1.57 17.70 -7.55
CA ILE A 64 -2.09 17.07 -6.33
C ILE A 64 -2.14 15.55 -6.49
N MET A 65 -2.44 15.02 -7.69
CA MET A 65 -2.35 13.58 -7.94
C MET A 65 -0.92 13.06 -7.84
N ALA A 66 0.06 13.81 -8.34
CA ALA A 66 1.47 13.48 -8.18
C ALA A 66 1.88 13.50 -6.69
N GLU A 67 1.45 14.50 -5.93
CA GLU A 67 1.67 14.55 -4.47
C GLU A 67 1.01 13.36 -3.74
N LEU A 68 -0.19 12.97 -4.15
CA LEU A 68 -0.87 11.79 -3.59
C LEU A 68 -0.13 10.49 -3.93
N LEU A 69 0.40 10.36 -5.14
CA LEU A 69 1.23 9.21 -5.52
C LEU A 69 2.48 9.13 -4.64
N ASP A 70 3.23 10.23 -4.53
CA ASP A 70 4.43 10.31 -3.68
C ASP A 70 4.10 9.97 -2.24
N LYS A 71 2.97 10.49 -1.72
CA LYS A 71 2.50 10.20 -0.37
C LYS A 71 2.19 8.72 -0.18
N ALA A 72 1.46 8.09 -1.10
CA ALA A 72 1.16 6.66 -1.04
C ALA A 72 2.43 5.82 -1.12
N CYS A 73 3.42 6.22 -1.93
CA CYS A 73 4.70 5.54 -2.05
C CYS A 73 5.54 5.50 -0.75
N GLN A 74 5.27 6.38 0.21
CA GLN A 74 5.89 6.31 1.54
C GLN A 74 5.57 4.98 2.26
N ALA A 75 4.46 4.32 1.92
CA ALA A 75 4.10 3.03 2.48
C ALA A 75 5.13 1.92 2.20
N PHE A 76 5.84 1.99 1.06
CA PHE A 76 6.88 1.00 0.74
C PHE A 76 8.08 1.12 1.68
N GLU A 77 8.47 2.34 2.05
CA GLU A 77 9.55 2.58 3.02
C GLU A 77 9.16 2.04 4.41
N VAL A 78 7.92 2.29 4.83
CA VAL A 78 7.40 1.77 6.11
C VAL A 78 7.32 0.25 6.09
N TYR A 79 6.86 -0.35 4.98
CA TYR A 79 6.84 -1.78 4.80
C TYR A 79 8.23 -2.41 4.89
N ASP A 80 9.24 -1.80 4.28
CA ASP A 80 10.62 -2.27 4.39
C ASP A 80 11.18 -2.13 5.81
N GLU A 81 10.80 -1.08 6.56
CA GLU A 81 11.14 -1.00 7.97
C GLU A 81 10.53 -2.17 8.76
N HIS A 82 9.23 -2.45 8.57
CA HIS A 82 8.52 -3.53 9.25
C HIS A 82 9.20 -4.89 9.03
N LYS A 83 9.72 -5.15 7.83
CA LYS A 83 10.47 -6.38 7.51
C LYS A 83 11.66 -6.59 8.43
N THR A 84 12.38 -5.52 8.76
CA THR A 84 13.64 -5.58 9.52
C THR A 84 13.48 -5.66 11.04
N LYS A 85 12.33 -5.24 11.59
CA LYS A 85 12.09 -5.25 13.04
C LYS A 85 11.44 -6.54 13.51
N LYS A 86 11.64 -6.89 14.79
CA LYS A 86 10.95 -8.03 15.42
C LYS A 86 9.65 -7.54 16.06
N ILE A 87 8.53 -7.88 15.45
CA ILE A 87 7.16 -7.69 15.97
C ILE A 87 6.40 -9.02 15.87
N PRO A 88 5.32 -9.22 16.64
CA PRO A 88 4.47 -10.39 16.49
C PRO A 88 4.00 -10.57 15.03
N TYR A 89 3.89 -11.82 14.59
CA TYR A 89 3.57 -12.12 13.20
C TYR A 89 2.15 -11.68 12.81
N GLU A 90 1.17 -11.87 13.69
CA GLU A 90 -0.23 -11.46 13.47
C GLU A 90 -0.34 -9.94 13.32
N ASP A 91 0.32 -9.20 14.22
CA ASP A 91 0.44 -7.75 14.18
C ASP A 91 1.02 -7.26 12.84
N ARG A 92 2.10 -7.92 12.38
CA ARG A 92 2.75 -7.62 11.11
C ARG A 92 1.76 -7.75 9.94
N LEU A 93 1.05 -8.88 9.85
CA LEU A 93 0.09 -9.09 8.78
C LEU A 93 -0.96 -7.98 8.72
N ILE A 94 -1.47 -7.55 9.88
CA ILE A 94 -2.47 -6.48 9.95
C ILE A 94 -1.87 -5.14 9.49
N LEU A 95 -0.67 -4.79 9.99
CA LEU A 95 0.00 -3.53 9.65
C LEU A 95 0.34 -3.45 8.16
N GLU A 96 0.93 -4.52 7.62
CA GLU A 96 1.31 -4.59 6.20
C GLU A 96 0.09 -4.62 5.28
N SER A 97 -1.00 -5.30 5.66
CA SER A 97 -2.26 -5.25 4.91
C SER A 97 -2.89 -3.86 4.94
N SER A 98 -2.80 -3.15 6.08
CA SER A 98 -3.33 -1.79 6.23
C SER A 98 -2.57 -0.78 5.38
N LEU A 99 -1.25 -0.93 5.27
CA LEU A 99 -0.42 -0.12 4.37
C LEU A 99 -0.78 -0.39 2.91
N LEU A 100 -0.94 -1.66 2.55
CA LEU A 100 -1.27 -2.05 1.19
C LEU A 100 -2.66 -1.55 0.76
N GLU A 101 -3.66 -1.60 1.65
CA GLU A 101 -4.98 -1.01 1.41
C GLU A 101 -4.90 0.50 1.14
N LEU A 102 -4.05 1.21 1.88
CA LEU A 102 -3.83 2.65 1.66
C LEU A 102 -3.25 2.92 0.27
N VAL A 103 -2.26 2.13 -0.15
CA VAL A 103 -1.64 2.20 -1.48
C VAL A 103 -2.67 1.89 -2.56
N ASP A 104 -3.40 0.79 -2.43
CA ASP A 104 -4.40 0.35 -3.41
C ASP A 104 -5.46 1.43 -3.64
N ASN A 105 -5.99 2.02 -2.55
CA ASN A 105 -7.01 3.07 -2.63
C ASN A 105 -6.49 4.34 -3.33
N ALA A 106 -5.29 4.81 -2.96
CA ALA A 106 -4.69 5.99 -3.59
C ALA A 106 -4.42 5.76 -5.08
N PHE A 107 -3.88 4.58 -5.42
CA PHE A 107 -3.56 4.22 -6.80
C PHE A 107 -4.82 4.11 -7.66
N GLU A 108 -5.84 3.40 -7.19
CA GLU A 108 -7.12 3.31 -7.89
C GLU A 108 -7.76 4.69 -8.08
N ARG A 109 -7.68 5.56 -7.07
CA ARG A 109 -8.21 6.93 -7.18
C ARG A 109 -7.51 7.71 -8.30
N ILE A 110 -6.18 7.68 -8.35
CA ILE A 110 -5.41 8.37 -9.39
C ILE A 110 -5.72 7.77 -10.77
N GLU A 111 -5.67 6.45 -10.90
CA GLU A 111 -5.95 5.76 -12.17
C GLU A 111 -7.36 6.06 -12.70
N ASN A 112 -8.36 6.13 -11.81
CA ASN A 112 -9.73 6.50 -12.17
C ASN A 112 -9.82 7.96 -12.66
N ILE A 113 -9.14 8.89 -11.98
CA ILE A 113 -9.12 10.29 -12.42
C ILE A 113 -8.39 10.43 -13.76
N CYS A 114 -7.23 9.79 -13.94
CA CYS A 114 -6.50 9.83 -15.21
C CYS A 114 -7.36 9.32 -16.37
N ARG A 115 -8.10 8.22 -16.19
CA ARG A 115 -9.02 7.67 -17.21
C ARG A 115 -10.12 8.64 -17.61
N ASN A 116 -10.61 9.43 -16.66
CA ASN A 116 -11.75 10.33 -16.83
C ASN A 116 -11.33 11.82 -16.82
N PHE A 117 -10.04 12.10 -17.04
CA PHE A 117 -9.47 13.41 -16.74
C PHE A 117 -10.12 14.55 -17.52
N SER A 118 -10.50 14.26 -18.76
CA SER A 118 -11.13 15.21 -19.69
C SER A 118 -12.61 15.49 -19.39
N GLU A 119 -13.27 14.71 -18.53
CA GLU A 119 -14.70 14.88 -18.22
C GLU A 119 -14.99 16.21 -17.49
N LEU A 120 -13.98 16.78 -16.82
CA LEU A 120 -14.11 18.04 -16.09
C LEU A 120 -13.65 19.27 -16.88
N LEU A 121 -13.31 19.13 -18.17
CA LEU A 121 -12.87 20.27 -18.99
C LEU A 121 -13.96 21.37 -19.03
N GLY A 122 -13.59 22.58 -18.60
CA GLY A 122 -14.51 23.71 -18.51
C GLY A 122 -15.52 23.65 -17.36
N ASN A 123 -15.46 22.62 -16.51
CA ASN A 123 -16.28 22.49 -15.30
C ASN A 123 -15.49 22.91 -14.06
N HIS A 124 -15.39 24.22 -13.83
CA HIS A 124 -14.62 24.80 -12.73
C HIS A 124 -15.00 24.23 -11.35
N ASP A 125 -16.30 24.19 -11.03
CA ASP A 125 -16.78 23.70 -9.73
C ASP A 125 -16.42 22.22 -9.52
N GLY A 126 -16.51 21.41 -10.57
CA GLY A 126 -16.08 20.02 -10.56
C GLY A 126 -14.58 19.86 -10.31
N ILE A 127 -13.75 20.70 -10.95
CA ILE A 127 -12.30 20.72 -10.76
C ILE A 127 -11.96 21.10 -9.31
N VAL A 128 -12.57 22.16 -8.77
CA VAL A 128 -12.33 22.59 -7.38
C VAL A 128 -12.69 21.47 -6.40
N LYS A 129 -13.85 20.83 -6.59
CA LYS A 129 -14.29 19.71 -5.75
C LYS A 129 -13.32 18.54 -5.81
N GLU A 130 -12.89 18.12 -7.00
CA GLU A 130 -11.95 17.00 -7.13
C GLU A 130 -10.60 17.31 -6.47
N ARG A 131 -10.09 18.55 -6.59
CA ARG A 131 -8.86 18.98 -5.93
C ARG A 131 -8.97 18.91 -4.41
N ASP A 132 -10.11 19.31 -3.86
CA ASP A 132 -10.34 19.25 -2.41
C ASP A 132 -10.50 17.81 -1.92
N GLU A 133 -11.16 16.94 -2.69
CA GLU A 133 -11.20 15.50 -2.43
C GLU A 133 -9.80 14.88 -2.45
N LEU A 134 -8.98 15.19 -3.45
CA LEU A 134 -7.60 14.72 -3.55
C LEU A 134 -6.73 15.19 -2.36
N ARG A 135 -6.87 16.45 -1.93
CA ARG A 135 -6.19 16.95 -0.73
C ARG A 135 -6.66 16.24 0.54
N TYR A 136 -7.95 15.93 0.63
CA TYR A 136 -8.48 15.14 1.73
C TYR A 136 -7.84 13.76 1.75
N GLU A 137 -7.69 13.10 0.61
CA GLU A 137 -7.00 11.80 0.52
C GLU A 137 -5.55 11.87 0.99
N ILE A 138 -4.80 12.92 0.62
CA ILE A 138 -3.43 13.12 1.12
C ILE A 138 -3.42 13.23 2.65
N ARG A 139 -4.35 13.97 3.24
CA ARG A 139 -4.48 14.09 4.70
C ARG A 139 -4.93 12.80 5.35
N PHE A 140 -5.79 12.04 4.69
CA PHE A 140 -6.18 10.72 5.13
C PHE A 140 -4.96 9.81 5.20
N CYS A 141 -4.10 9.79 4.17
CA CYS A 141 -2.83 9.08 4.21
C CYS A 141 -1.97 9.47 5.42
N ASP A 142 -1.80 10.77 5.70
CA ASP A 142 -1.03 11.23 6.86
C ASP A 142 -1.57 10.64 8.18
N VAL A 143 -2.90 10.65 8.38
CA VAL A 143 -3.55 10.08 9.58
C VAL A 143 -3.36 8.57 9.64
N ARG A 144 -3.51 7.87 8.52
CA ARG A 144 -3.34 6.41 8.45
C ARG A 144 -1.90 6.01 8.73
N PHE A 145 -0.91 6.72 8.20
CA PHE A 145 0.49 6.48 8.52
C PHE A 145 0.78 6.69 10.01
N TYR A 146 0.22 7.74 10.62
CA TYR A 146 0.36 7.95 12.06
C TYR A 146 -0.19 6.77 12.87
N GLU A 147 -1.42 6.32 12.57
CA GLU A 147 -2.04 5.19 13.27
C GLU A 147 -1.26 3.88 13.10
N ILE A 148 -0.80 3.60 11.88
CA ILE A 148 -0.01 2.41 11.58
C ILE A 148 1.32 2.46 12.33
N HIS A 149 1.99 3.62 12.33
CA HIS A 149 3.24 3.80 13.04
C HIS A 149 3.08 3.67 14.57
N GLU A 150 2.00 4.23 15.13
CA GLU A 150 1.70 4.08 16.56
C GLU A 150 1.50 2.61 16.95
N ARG A 151 0.70 1.88 16.17
CA ARG A 151 0.46 0.43 16.39
C ARG A 151 1.74 -0.37 16.22
N PHE A 152 2.55 -0.06 15.22
CA PHE A 152 3.86 -0.68 15.04
C PHE A 152 4.77 -0.50 16.26
N LEU A 153 4.87 0.73 16.80
CA LEU A 153 5.64 1.00 18.01
C LEU A 153 5.10 0.23 19.22
N LYS A 154 3.77 0.17 19.38
CA LYS A 154 3.13 -0.62 20.44
C LYS A 154 3.49 -2.10 20.32
N SER A 155 3.34 -2.70 19.14
CA SER A 155 3.77 -4.08 18.86
C SER A 155 5.25 -4.30 19.15
N TYR A 156 6.10 -3.37 18.73
CA TYR A 156 7.55 -3.46 18.92
C TYR A 156 7.95 -3.40 20.40
N LEU A 157 7.24 -2.60 21.20
CA LEU A 157 7.47 -2.45 22.64
C LEU A 157 6.71 -3.48 23.49
N GLY A 158 5.88 -4.32 22.89
CA GLY A 158 5.01 -5.26 23.61
C GLY A 158 3.88 -4.58 24.39
N LEU A 159 3.41 -3.42 23.93
CA LEU A 159 2.29 -2.68 24.50
C LEU A 159 0.97 -3.04 23.80
N PRO A 160 -0.19 -2.90 24.48
CA PRO A 160 -1.49 -3.05 23.86
C PRO A 160 -1.74 -2.03 22.73
N TRP A 161 -2.50 -2.45 21.72
CA TRP A 161 -2.93 -1.63 20.59
C TRP A 161 -3.93 -0.55 20.99
#